data_AF-A0A645HZS3-F1
#
_entry.id   AF-A0A645HZS3-F1
#
_cell.length_a   1.000
_cell.length_b   1.000
_cell.length_c   1.000
_cell.angle_alpha   90.00
_cell.angle_beta   90.00
_cell.angle_gamma   90.00
#
_symmetry.space_group_name_H-M   'P 1'
#
loop_
_entity.id
_entity.type
_entity.pdbx_description
1 polymer ?
#
loop_
_entity_poly.entity_id
_entity_poly.type
_entity_poly.pdbx_seq_one_letter_code
_entity_poly.pdbx_strand_id
1 'polypeptide(L)' 'MEKRAYMGFGDECAATMRFVDWSEGGRSPRVLRMEDYEALMESGMLFARKFDEAKDGEVIRRIAEHIQNGK' A
#
# COMPACT_ATOMS: atom_id res chain seq x y z
N MET A 1 -10.35 -10.34 14.77
CA MET A 1 -10.99 -9.33 13.91
C MET A 1 -11.72 -10.09 12.80
N GLU A 2 -13.04 -9.94 12.69
CA GLU A 2 -13.88 -10.76 11.80
C GLU A 2 -13.60 -10.53 10.31
N LYS A 3 -13.78 -11.62 9.55
CA LYS A 3 -13.64 -11.83 8.11
C LYS A 3 -14.07 -10.66 7.22
N ARG A 4 -13.28 -10.39 6.17
CA ARG A 4 -13.82 -10.23 4.81
C ARG A 4 -12.85 -10.91 3.84
N ALA A 5 -13.25 -12.07 3.33
CA ALA A 5 -12.73 -12.50 2.04
C ALA A 5 -13.04 -11.36 1.07
N TYR A 6 -12.02 -10.79 0.44
CA TYR A 6 -12.19 -9.83 -0.66
C TYR A 6 -13.00 -10.54 -1.75
N MET A 7 -14.33 -10.42 -1.66
CA MET A 7 -15.31 -11.05 -2.51
C MET A 7 -15.87 -9.95 -3.41
N GLY A 8 -15.33 -9.86 -4.62
CA GLY A 8 -15.96 -9.12 -5.71
C GLY A 8 -14.96 -8.70 -6.78
N PHE A 9 -15.27 -9.03 -8.03
CA PHE A 9 -14.66 -8.44 -9.22
C PHE A 9 -14.87 -6.90 -9.35
N GLY A 10 -15.50 -6.26 -8.36
CA GLY A 10 -15.72 -4.81 -8.29
C GLY A 10 -14.73 -4.05 -7.41
N ASP A 11 -13.81 -4.74 -6.74
CA ASP A 11 -12.69 -4.10 -6.02
C ASP A 11 -11.43 -4.18 -6.89
N GLU A 12 -11.12 -3.10 -7.61
CA GLU A 12 -10.00 -3.03 -8.55
C GLU A 12 -8.64 -3.27 -7.90
N CYS A 13 -8.50 -2.94 -6.61
CA CYS A 13 -7.24 -3.12 -5.88
C CYS A 13 -7.00 -4.60 -5.57
N ALA A 14 -8.04 -5.32 -5.13
CA ALA A 14 -7.96 -6.77 -4.89
C ALA A 14 -7.82 -7.57 -6.18
N ALA A 15 -8.48 -7.16 -7.26
CA ALA A 15 -8.34 -7.80 -8.57
C ALA A 15 -6.91 -7.70 -9.11
N THR A 16 -6.14 -6.67 -8.72
CA THR A 16 -4.76 -6.44 -9.19
C THR A 16 -3.68 -6.69 -8.13
N MET A 17 -4.07 -7.08 -6.91
CA MET A 17 -3.20 -7.26 -5.74
C MET A 17 -2.31 -6.04 -5.46
N ARG A 18 -2.87 -4.84 -5.63
CA ARG A 18 -2.16 -3.55 -5.50
C ARG A 18 -2.88 -2.62 -4.54
N PHE A 19 -2.16 -2.16 -3.53
CA PHE A 19 -2.60 -1.04 -2.71
C PHE A 19 -2.41 0.28 -3.48
N VAL A 20 -3.50 1.00 -3.74
CA VAL A 20 -3.47 2.30 -4.41
C VAL A 20 -4.41 3.26 -3.69
N ASP A 21 -3.88 4.38 -3.22
CA ASP A 21 -4.68 5.40 -2.55
C ASP A 21 -5.09 6.53 -3.50
N TRP A 22 -6.40 6.69 -3.68
CA TRP A 22 -7.03 7.75 -4.50
C TRP A 22 -7.78 8.80 -3.65
N SER A 23 -7.60 8.81 -2.33
CA SER A 23 -8.33 9.68 -1.39
C SER A 23 -8.20 11.18 -1.68
N GLU A 24 -7.12 11.63 -2.32
CA GLU A 24 -6.92 13.03 -2.70
C GLU A 24 -7.80 13.49 -3.89
N GLY A 25 -8.49 12.58 -4.58
CA GLY A 25 -9.41 12.91 -5.68
C GLY A 25 -8.75 13.55 -6.91
N GLY A 26 -7.42 13.50 -7.00
CA GLY A 26 -6.64 14.07 -8.10
C GLY A 26 -6.56 13.17 -9.35
N ARG A 27 -5.82 13.63 -10.35
CA ARG A 27 -5.53 12.86 -11.58
C ARG A 27 -4.49 11.75 -11.39
N SER A 28 -3.97 11.59 -10.18
CA SER A 28 -2.94 10.61 -9.84
C SER A 28 -3.12 10.16 -8.40
N PRO A 29 -2.74 8.91 -8.05
CA PRO A 29 -2.80 8.43 -6.69
C PRO A 29 -1.95 9.28 -5.74
N ARG A 30 -2.35 9.31 -4.47
CA ARG A 30 -1.58 9.93 -3.39
C ARG A 30 -0.20 9.26 -3.28
N VAL A 31 0.79 10.04 -2.85
CA VAL A 31 2.10 9.50 -2.45
C VAL A 31 2.00 8.97 -1.03
N LEU A 32 2.27 7.68 -0.88
CA LEU A 32 2.29 6.96 0.39
C LEU A 32 3.52 7.37 1.21
N ARG A 33 3.32 7.52 2.52
CA ARG A 33 4.29 8.05 3.48
C ARG A 33 4.37 7.14 4.71
N MET A 34 5.23 7.49 5.66
CA MET A 34 5.41 6.71 6.89
C MET A 34 4.14 6.49 7.70
N GLU A 35 3.20 7.43 7.66
CA GLU A 35 1.87 7.28 8.28
C GLU A 35 1.05 6.12 7.70
N ASP A 36 1.36 5.68 6.48
CA ASP A 36 0.66 4.59 5.79
C ASP A 36 1.29 3.22 6.03
N TYR A 37 2.45 3.15 6.70
CA TYR A 37 3.24 1.93 6.81
C TYR A 37 2.45 0.75 7.38
N GLU A 38 1.77 0.93 8.51
CA GLU A 38 1.01 -0.16 9.14
C GLU A 38 -0.12 -0.65 8.21
N ALA A 39 -0.84 0.26 7.57
CA ALA A 39 -1.89 -0.09 6.61
C ALA A 39 -1.33 -0.86 5.39
N LEU A 40 -0.12 -0.53 4.93
CA LEU A 40 0.54 -1.24 3.85
C LEU A 40 0.90 -2.67 4.24
N MET A 41 1.47 -2.86 5.43
CA MET A 41 1.87 -4.18 5.93
C MET A 41 0.66 -5.07 6.22
N GLU A 42 -0.45 -4.50 6.70
CA GLU A 42 -1.68 -5.24 6.99
C GLU A 42 -2.59 -5.43 5.77
N SER A 43 -2.28 -4.79 4.63
CA SER A 43 -3.16 -4.76 3.46
C SER A 43 -3.41 -6.12 2.80
N GLY A 44 -2.48 -7.07 2.97
CA GLY A 44 -2.47 -8.35 2.24
C GLY A 44 -2.21 -8.23 0.74
N MET A 45 -1.87 -7.04 0.24
CA MET A 45 -1.54 -6.79 -1.17
C MET A 45 -0.07 -7.13 -1.45
N LEU A 46 0.24 -7.54 -2.70
CA LEU A 46 1.61 -7.88 -3.09
C LEU A 46 2.45 -6.65 -3.44
N PHE A 47 1.79 -5.59 -3.93
CA PHE A 47 2.43 -4.37 -4.37
C PHE A 47 1.67 -3.14 -3.87
N ALA A 48 2.34 -1.99 -3.84
CA ALA A 48 1.73 -0.71 -3.53
C ALA A 48 2.25 0.42 -4.43
N ARG A 49 1.44 1.46 -4.63
CA ARG A 49 1.84 2.71 -5.30
C ARG A 49 1.02 3.89 -4.78
N LYS A 50 1.52 5.13 -4.80
CA LYS A 50 2.82 5.57 -5.34
C LYS A 50 3.80 5.93 -4.21
N PHE A 51 5.08 5.66 -4.44
CA PHE A 51 6.19 6.15 -3.59
C PHE A 51 6.99 7.24 -4.31
N ASP A 52 7.63 8.11 -3.53
CA ASP A 52 8.46 9.21 -4.00
C ASP A 52 9.53 9.51 -2.93
N GLU A 53 10.78 9.12 -3.20
CA GLU A 53 11.89 9.21 -2.24
C GLU A 53 12.16 10.65 -1.77
N ALA A 54 11.94 11.64 -2.65
CA ALA A 54 12.12 13.04 -2.29
C ALA A 54 11.04 13.57 -1.32
N LYS A 55 9.88 12.92 -1.28
CA LYS A 55 8.78 13.28 -0.36
C LYS A 55 8.87 12.53 0.96
N ASP A 56 9.16 11.24 0.91
CA ASP A 56 9.34 10.41 2.09
C ASP A 56 10.11 9.12 1.74
N GLY A 57 11.44 9.16 1.85
CA GLY A 57 12.30 7.99 1.66
C GLY A 57 12.27 7.00 2.83
N GLU A 58 11.78 7.41 3.99
CA GLU A 58 11.81 6.60 5.21
C GLU A 58 10.84 5.41 5.10
N VAL A 59 9.66 5.61 4.51
CA VAL A 59 8.70 4.51 4.26
C VAL A 59 9.27 3.47 3.30
N ILE A 60 10.02 3.91 2.27
CA ILE A 60 10.66 3.03 1.30
C ILE A 60 11.71 2.18 2.01
N ARG A 61 12.58 2.83 2.80
CA ARG A 61 13.63 2.16 3.58
C ARG A 61 13.04 1.12 4.54
N ARG A 62 12.03 1.51 5.32
CA ARG A 62 11.41 0.63 6.31
C ARG A 62 10.72 -0.59 5.70
N ILE A 63 10.01 -0.42 4.58
CA ILE A 63 9.42 -1.55 3.83
C ILE A 63 10.50 -2.47 3.29
N ALA A 64 11.56 -1.91 2.69
CA ALA A 64 12.67 -2.70 2.16
C ALA A 64 13.37 -3.52 3.25
N GLU A 65 13.62 -2.92 4.42
CA GLU A 65 14.18 -3.61 5.59
C GLU A 65 13.26 -4.72 6.11
N HIS A 66 11.95 -4.47 6.17
CA HIS A 66 10.99 -5.50 6.61
C HIS A 66 11.06 -6.74 5.72
N ILE A 67 11.01 -6.54 4.39
CA ILE A 67 11.04 -7.62 3.39
C ILE A 67 12.38 -8.37 3.42
N GLN A 68 13.51 -7.64 3.52
CA GLN A 68 14.84 -8.26 3.57
C GLN A 68 15.05 -9.11 4.82
N ASN A 69 14.43 -8.72 5.95
CA ASN A 69 14.52 -9.45 7.19
C ASN A 69 13.56 -10.65 7.27
N GLY A 70 12.81 -10.94 6.19
CA GLY A 70 11.93 -12.11 6.09
C GLY A 70 10.84 -12.17 7.16
N LYS A 71 10.45 -11.02 7.70
CA LYS A 71 9.32 -10.90 8.62
C LYS A 71 8.02 -10.65 7.86
#